data_AF-A0A315DIS2-F1
#
_entry.id   AF-A0A315DIS2-F1
#
_cell.length_a   1.000
_cell.length_b   1.000
_cell.length_c   1.000
_cell.angle_alpha   90.00
_cell.angle_beta   90.00
_cell.angle_gamma   90.00
#
_symmetry.space_group_name_H-M   'P 1'
#
loop_
_entity.id
_entity.type
_entity.pdbx_description
1 polymer ?
#
loop_
_entity_poly.entity_id
_entity_poly.type
_entity_poly.pdbx_seq_one_letter_code
_entity_poly.pdbx_strand_id
1 'polypeptide(L)'
;KAVQDKAAADKAAGEEIAAKAADEVAAAKALVAAQTALTTANASGTTAEKTAAQAVLDAAKLAAAKATAEADAAAKAVQDKAAADKAAGEEIAAKAADEVAAAKALVAAQTALTTANASGTTAEKTAAQAVLDAAKLAAAKATAEADAAAKAVQDKAAADKAAGEEIAAKAADEVAAAKALVAAQTALTTANASGTTAEKTAAQAVLDAAKLAAAKATAEA
;
A
#
# COMPACT_ATOMS: atom_id res chain seq x y z
N LYS A 1 12.66 4.04 15.10
CA LYS A 1 12.25 2.79 14.43
C LYS A 1 10.92 2.96 13.69
N ALA A 2 9.78 3.18 14.37
CA ALA A 2 8.48 3.39 13.72
C ALA A 2 8.45 4.48 12.62
N VAL A 3 9.13 5.61 12.82
CA VAL A 3 9.24 6.68 11.81
C VAL A 3 9.99 6.21 10.55
N GLN A 4 11.04 5.41 10.71
CA GLN A 4 11.82 4.87 9.59
C GLN A 4 11.05 3.76 8.86
N ASP A 5 10.36 2.91 9.62
CA ASP A 5 9.50 1.85 9.09
C ASP A 5 8.35 2.45 8.25
N LYS A 6 7.73 3.53 8.75
CA LYS A 6 6.71 4.29 8.03
C LYS A 6 7.27 4.92 6.74
N ALA A 7 8.43 5.57 6.81
CA ALA A 7 9.02 6.21 5.63
C ALA A 7 9.36 5.21 4.52
N ALA A 8 9.81 4.01 4.87
CA ALA A 8 10.05 2.94 3.90
C ALA A 8 8.74 2.46 3.24
N ALA A 9 7.68 2.26 4.03
CA ALA A 9 6.37 1.87 3.53
C ALA A 9 5.76 2.94 2.60
N ASP A 10 5.82 4.22 3.00
CA ASP A 10 5.31 5.32 2.19
C ASP A 10 6.09 5.47 0.87
N LYS A 11 7.40 5.18 0.87
CA LYS A 11 8.23 5.13 -0.34
C LYS A 11 7.80 4.00 -1.27
N ALA A 12 7.60 2.79 -0.76
CA ALA A 12 7.17 1.64 -1.56
C ALA A 12 5.79 1.90 -2.21
N ALA A 13 4.85 2.46 -1.46
CA ALA A 13 3.54 2.83 -1.99
C ALA A 13 3.62 3.93 -3.07
N GLY A 14 4.52 4.90 -2.90
CA GLY A 14 4.78 5.92 -3.92
C GLY A 14 5.39 5.35 -5.20
N GLU A 15 6.28 4.37 -5.07
CA GLU A 15 6.86 3.65 -6.22
C GLU A 15 5.82 2.81 -6.95
N GLU A 16 4.90 2.16 -6.23
CA GLU A 16 3.78 1.41 -6.81
C GLU A 16 2.82 2.33 -7.58
N ILE A 17 2.44 3.48 -7.02
CA ILE A 17 1.62 4.47 -7.74
C ILE A 17 2.30 4.91 -9.03
N ALA A 18 3.60 5.20 -8.97
CA ALA A 18 4.35 5.61 -10.15
C ALA A 18 4.40 4.50 -11.22
N ALA A 19 4.53 3.23 -10.80
CA ALA A 19 4.48 2.08 -11.70
C ALA A 19 3.10 1.92 -12.34
N LYS A 20 2.02 1.93 -11.56
CA LYS A 20 0.64 1.82 -12.08
C LYS A 20 0.26 2.96 -13.01
N ALA A 21 0.71 4.19 -12.72
CA ALA A 21 0.54 5.32 -13.63
C ALA A 21 1.32 5.14 -14.95
N ALA A 22 2.53 4.56 -14.90
CA ALA A 22 3.29 4.24 -16.10
C ALA A 22 2.60 3.16 -16.95
N ASP A 23 2.02 2.14 -16.31
CA ASP A 23 1.24 1.09 -16.98
C ASP A 23 -0.03 1.64 -17.63
N GLU A 24 -0.73 2.56 -16.96
CA GLU A 24 -1.87 3.27 -17.54
C GLU A 24 -1.47 4.01 -18.82
N VAL A 25 -0.36 4.76 -18.78
CA VAL A 25 0.15 5.49 -19.95
C VAL A 25 0.53 4.51 -21.07
N ALA A 26 1.15 3.37 -20.75
CA ALA A 26 1.52 2.35 -21.72
C ALA A 26 0.27 1.71 -22.37
N ALA A 27 -0.74 1.37 -21.56
CA ALA A 27 -2.00 0.80 -22.04
C ALA A 27 -2.79 1.80 -22.90
N ALA A 28 -2.82 3.07 -22.53
CA ALA A 28 -3.43 4.13 -23.33
C ALA A 28 -2.73 4.29 -24.70
N LYS A 29 -1.39 4.26 -24.74
CA LYS A 29 -0.62 4.27 -26.00
C LYS A 29 -0.95 3.05 -26.87
N ALA A 30 -1.04 1.86 -26.27
CA ALA A 30 -1.41 0.64 -26.99
C ALA A 30 -2.83 0.71 -27.57
N LEU A 31 -3.78 1.29 -26.82
CA LEU A 31 -5.14 1.53 -27.29
C LEU A 31 -5.19 2.47 -28.50
N VAL A 32 -4.43 3.57 -28.47
CA VAL A 32 -4.33 4.50 -29.62
C VAL A 32 -3.72 3.81 -30.84
N ALA A 33 -2.68 3.00 -30.65
CA ALA A 33 -2.07 2.21 -31.73
C ALA A 33 -3.08 1.20 -32.33
N ALA A 34 -3.86 0.51 -31.49
CA ALA A 34 -4.89 -0.42 -31.93
C ALA A 34 -6.03 0.27 -32.70
N GLN A 35 -6.47 1.46 -32.25
CA GLN A 35 -7.45 2.28 -32.99
C GLN A 35 -6.93 2.71 -34.36
N THR A 36 -5.65 3.08 -34.42
CA THR A 36 -4.99 3.46 -35.68
C THR A 36 -4.93 2.27 -36.63
N ALA A 37 -4.51 1.09 -36.15
CA ALA A 37 -4.45 -0.13 -36.93
C ALA A 37 -5.83 -0.56 -37.46
N LEU A 38 -6.89 -0.46 -36.65
CA LEU A 38 -8.25 -0.72 -37.10
C LEU A 38 -8.72 0.28 -38.16
N THR A 39 -8.36 1.56 -38.01
CA THR A 39 -8.68 2.59 -39.02
C THR A 39 -8.03 2.25 -40.36
N THR A 40 -6.75 1.86 -40.35
CA THR A 40 -6.04 1.40 -41.54
C THR A 40 -6.69 0.14 -42.15
N ALA A 41 -7.00 -0.87 -41.33
CA ALA A 41 -7.65 -2.09 -41.79
C ALA A 41 -9.05 -1.80 -42.38
N ASN A 42 -9.80 -0.84 -41.83
CA ASN A 42 -11.09 -0.44 -42.36
C ASN A 42 -11.01 0.24 -43.73
N ALA A 43 -9.95 1.03 -43.97
CA ALA A 43 -9.75 1.75 -45.23
C ALA A 43 -9.43 0.84 -46.41
N SER A 44 -8.59 -0.20 -46.21
CA SER A 44 -8.06 -1.00 -47.32
C SER A 44 -7.83 -2.47 -47.01
N GLY A 45 -8.11 -2.94 -45.80
CA GLY A 45 -7.90 -4.32 -45.38
C GLY A 45 -9.01 -5.29 -45.82
N THR A 46 -8.68 -6.57 -45.80
CA THR A 46 -9.61 -7.69 -45.97
C THR A 46 -10.55 -7.84 -44.76
N THR A 47 -11.65 -8.58 -44.92
CA THR A 47 -12.55 -8.90 -43.80
C THR A 47 -11.83 -9.57 -42.63
N ALA A 48 -10.84 -10.43 -42.92
CA ALA A 48 -10.04 -11.10 -41.91
C ALA A 48 -9.16 -10.10 -41.13
N GLU A 49 -8.49 -9.18 -41.82
CA GLU A 49 -7.66 -8.14 -41.20
C GLU A 49 -8.48 -7.17 -40.34
N LYS A 50 -9.68 -6.78 -40.79
CA LYS A 50 -10.62 -5.96 -40.00
C LYS A 50 -11.04 -6.68 -38.71
N THR A 51 -11.36 -7.97 -38.82
CA THR A 51 -11.76 -8.79 -37.66
C THR A 51 -10.61 -8.93 -36.66
N ALA A 52 -9.40 -9.19 -37.14
CA ALA A 52 -8.21 -9.27 -36.29
C ALA A 52 -7.90 -7.93 -35.61
N ALA A 53 -7.95 -6.82 -36.34
CA ALA A 53 -7.73 -5.48 -35.79
C ALA A 53 -8.80 -5.10 -34.75
N GLN A 54 -10.06 -5.50 -34.96
CA GLN A 54 -11.13 -5.30 -33.99
C GLN A 54 -10.88 -6.08 -32.69
N ALA A 55 -10.47 -7.35 -32.78
CA ALA A 55 -10.12 -8.15 -31.61
C ALA A 55 -8.96 -7.54 -30.81
N VAL A 56 -7.94 -7.02 -31.50
CA VAL A 56 -6.82 -6.30 -30.86
C VAL A 56 -7.31 -5.03 -30.16
N LEU A 57 -8.20 -4.26 -30.81
CA LEU A 57 -8.79 -3.06 -30.19
C LEU A 57 -9.56 -3.40 -28.91
N ASP A 58 -10.38 -4.45 -28.92
CA ASP A 58 -11.19 -4.81 -27.75
C ASP A 58 -10.30 -5.32 -26.60
N ALA A 59 -9.23 -6.06 -26.90
CA ALA A 59 -8.22 -6.41 -25.91
C ALA A 59 -7.51 -5.18 -25.33
N ALA A 60 -7.15 -4.21 -26.19
CA ALA A 60 -6.49 -2.98 -25.76
C ALA A 60 -7.42 -2.08 -24.89
N LYS A 61 -8.72 -2.04 -25.19
CA LYS A 61 -9.72 -1.34 -24.34
C LYS A 61 -9.79 -1.95 -22.95
N LEU A 62 -9.84 -3.28 -22.88
CA LEU A 62 -9.90 -3.99 -21.59
C LEU A 62 -8.62 -3.75 -20.78
N ALA A 63 -7.45 -3.83 -21.43
CA ALA A 63 -6.17 -3.55 -20.77
C ALA A 63 -6.07 -2.11 -20.26
N ALA A 64 -6.48 -1.13 -21.06
CA ALA A 64 -6.51 0.28 -20.65
C ALA A 64 -7.47 0.52 -19.48
N ALA A 65 -8.69 -0.03 -19.54
CA ALA A 65 -9.65 0.09 -18.45
C ALA A 65 -9.14 -0.55 -17.15
N LYS A 66 -8.49 -1.71 -17.24
CA LYS A 66 -7.87 -2.39 -16.08
C LYS A 66 -6.73 -1.54 -15.50
N ALA A 67 -5.84 -1.02 -16.32
CA ALA A 67 -4.71 -0.21 -15.87
C ALA A 67 -5.16 1.09 -15.17
N THR A 68 -6.16 1.80 -15.73
CA THR A 68 -6.75 2.98 -15.06
C THR A 68 -7.38 2.60 -13.72
N ALA A 69 -8.15 1.51 -13.65
CA ALA A 69 -8.77 1.07 -12.39
C ALA A 69 -7.74 0.73 -11.31
N GLU A 70 -6.61 0.12 -11.68
CA GLU A 70 -5.52 -0.17 -10.74
C GLU A 70 -4.77 1.09 -10.28
N ALA A 71 -4.50 2.03 -11.20
CA ALA A 71 -3.88 3.31 -10.84
C ALA A 71 -4.76 4.12 -9.87
N ASP A 72 -6.06 4.20 -10.14
CA ASP A 72 -7.04 4.84 -9.25
C ASP A 72 -7.12 4.15 -7.88
N ALA A 73 -7.12 2.81 -7.85
CA ALA A 73 -7.14 2.05 -6.61
C ALA A 73 -5.89 2.29 -5.76
N ALA A 74 -4.70 2.30 -6.38
CA ALA A 74 -3.44 2.58 -5.69
C ALA A 74 -3.41 4.01 -5.13
N ALA A 75 -3.83 5.00 -5.92
CA ALA A 75 -3.93 6.39 -5.47
C ALA A 75 -4.90 6.55 -4.30
N LYS A 76 -6.07 5.91 -4.36
CA LYS A 76 -7.06 5.92 -3.29
C LYS A 76 -6.54 5.26 -2.02
N ALA A 77 -5.84 4.13 -2.13
CA ALA A 77 -5.28 3.42 -0.98
C ALA A 77 -4.29 4.30 -0.19
N VAL A 78 -3.44 5.06 -0.89
CA VAL A 78 -2.51 6.00 -0.24
C VAL A 78 -3.24 7.17 0.42
N GLN A 79 -4.29 7.69 -0.21
CA GLN A 79 -5.11 8.75 0.39
C GLN A 79 -5.81 8.26 1.68
N ASP A 80 -6.44 7.09 1.62
CA ASP A 80 -7.13 6.49 2.77
C ASP A 80 -6.12 6.22 3.91
N LYS A 81 -4.92 5.73 3.58
CA LYS A 81 -3.83 5.53 4.54
C LYS A 81 -3.40 6.83 5.20
N ALA A 82 -3.19 7.89 4.42
CA ALA A 82 -2.80 9.19 4.96
C ALA A 82 -3.87 9.77 5.91
N ALA A 83 -5.14 9.59 5.60
CA ALA A 83 -6.25 9.98 6.48
C ALA A 83 -6.25 9.18 7.79
N ALA A 84 -6.05 7.86 7.71
CA ALA A 84 -5.95 7.00 8.89
C ALA A 84 -4.74 7.34 9.77
N ASP A 85 -3.58 7.58 9.18
CA ASP A 85 -2.35 7.99 9.89
C ASP A 85 -2.56 9.32 10.63
N LYS A 86 -3.25 10.28 10.01
CA LYS A 86 -3.62 11.56 10.63
C LYS A 86 -4.55 11.35 11.83
N ALA A 87 -5.60 10.55 11.67
CA ALA A 87 -6.54 10.25 12.75
C ALA A 87 -5.86 9.58 13.95
N ALA A 88 -4.95 8.63 13.69
CA ALA A 88 -4.19 7.98 14.76
C ALA A 88 -3.26 8.96 15.51
N GLY A 89 -2.64 9.90 14.78
CA GLY A 89 -1.84 10.97 15.40
C GLY A 89 -2.67 11.91 16.28
N GLU A 90 -3.88 12.26 15.83
CA GLU A 90 -4.84 13.06 16.60
C GLU A 90 -5.32 12.34 17.86
N GLU A 91 -5.56 11.02 17.79
CA GLU A 91 -5.92 10.20 18.94
C GLU A 91 -4.80 10.14 19.99
N ILE A 92 -3.54 9.94 19.57
CA ILE A 92 -2.39 9.98 20.49
C ILE A 92 -2.31 11.34 21.19
N ALA A 93 -2.46 12.43 20.44
CA ALA A 93 -2.40 13.77 21.01
C ALA A 93 -3.53 14.00 22.03
N ALA A 94 -4.75 13.52 21.75
CA ALA A 94 -5.87 13.58 22.68
C ALA A 94 -5.61 12.77 23.96
N LYS A 95 -5.13 11.51 23.83
CA LYS A 95 -4.81 10.66 24.99
C LYS A 95 -3.69 11.22 25.86
N ALA A 96 -2.66 11.81 25.24
CA ALA A 96 -1.60 12.49 25.97
C ALA A 96 -2.14 13.73 26.74
N ALA A 97 -3.08 14.46 26.16
CA ALA A 97 -3.72 15.58 26.86
C ALA A 97 -4.57 15.12 28.06
N ASP A 98 -5.31 14.02 27.92
CA ASP A 98 -6.07 13.40 29.01
C ASP A 98 -5.16 12.91 30.13
N GLU A 99 -4.02 12.30 29.80
CA GLU A 99 -2.99 11.90 30.76
C GLU A 99 -2.47 13.09 31.57
N VAL A 100 -2.12 14.20 30.89
CA VAL A 100 -1.65 15.42 31.56
C VAL A 100 -2.74 16.00 32.47
N ALA A 101 -4.00 15.99 32.04
CA ALA A 101 -5.12 16.47 32.84
C ALA A 101 -5.33 15.60 34.09
N ALA A 102 -5.28 14.28 33.95
CA ALA A 102 -5.42 13.34 35.06
C ALA A 102 -4.26 13.45 36.06
N ALA A 103 -3.02 13.64 35.58
CA ALA A 103 -1.85 13.89 36.42
C ALA A 103 -1.98 15.19 37.23
N LYS A 104 -2.47 16.27 36.61
CA LYS A 104 -2.75 17.53 37.33
C LYS A 104 -3.81 17.34 38.41
N ALA A 105 -4.88 16.60 38.12
CA ALA A 105 -5.93 16.28 39.10
C ALA A 105 -5.38 15.45 40.28
N LEU A 106 -4.48 14.50 40.00
CA LEU A 106 -3.81 13.70 41.03
C LEU A 106 -2.96 14.58 41.97
N VAL A 107 -2.18 15.52 41.43
CA VAL A 107 -1.39 16.48 42.23
C VAL A 107 -2.30 17.37 43.09
N ALA A 108 -3.41 17.85 42.53
CA ALA A 108 -4.39 18.64 43.29
C ALA A 108 -5.02 17.82 44.44
N ALA A 109 -5.36 16.55 44.19
CA ALA A 109 -5.91 15.65 45.20
C ALA A 109 -4.89 15.33 46.32
N GLN A 110 -3.61 15.12 45.97
CA GLN A 110 -2.53 14.96 46.97
C GLN A 110 -2.38 16.21 47.83
N THR A 111 -2.45 17.39 47.21
CA THR A 111 -2.38 18.67 47.93
C THR A 111 -3.57 18.83 48.89
N ALA A 112 -4.79 18.52 48.44
CA ALA A 112 -5.99 18.57 49.28
C ALA A 112 -5.89 17.62 50.48
N LEU A 113 -5.41 16.38 50.27
CA LEU A 113 -5.20 15.43 51.35
C LEU A 113 -4.13 15.91 52.34
N THR A 114 -3.05 16.52 51.85
CA THR A 114 -2.00 17.09 52.71
C THR A 114 -2.58 18.18 53.62
N THR A 115 -3.40 19.08 53.07
CA THR A 115 -4.11 20.11 53.83
C THR A 115 -5.06 19.50 54.86
N ALA A 116 -5.89 18.53 54.46
CA ALA A 116 -6.81 17.85 55.38
C ALA A 116 -6.06 17.11 56.50
N ASN A 117 -4.89 16.54 56.22
CA ASN A 117 -4.07 15.88 57.24
C ASN A 117 -3.49 16.85 58.27
N ALA A 118 -3.14 18.08 57.86
CA ALA A 118 -2.55 19.08 58.74
C ALA A 118 -3.55 19.66 59.75
N SER A 119 -4.80 19.92 59.34
CA SER A 119 -5.75 20.68 60.17
C SER A 119 -7.22 20.23 60.05
N GLY A 120 -7.53 19.23 59.23
CA GLY A 120 -8.90 18.79 58.99
C GLY A 120 -9.46 17.81 60.02
N THR A 121 -10.77 17.66 60.02
CA THR A 121 -11.50 16.65 60.79
C THR A 121 -11.26 15.24 60.23
N THR A 122 -11.60 14.20 61.00
CA THR A 122 -11.56 12.81 60.52
C THR A 122 -12.38 12.62 59.26
N ALA A 123 -13.57 13.23 59.17
CA ALA A 123 -14.44 13.13 58.00
C ALA A 123 -13.81 13.79 56.75
N GLU A 124 -13.19 14.96 56.91
CA GLU A 124 -12.49 15.65 55.82
C GLU A 124 -11.28 14.85 55.31
N LYS A 125 -10.52 14.22 56.22
CA LYS A 125 -9.41 13.33 55.84
C LYS A 125 -9.90 12.12 55.05
N THR A 126 -10.97 11.47 55.49
CA THR A 126 -11.58 10.34 54.77
C THR A 126 -12.08 10.75 53.39
N ALA A 127 -12.76 11.90 53.27
CA ALA A 127 -13.23 12.41 51.99
C ALA A 127 -12.06 12.73 51.04
N ALA A 128 -11.02 13.41 51.52
CA ALA A 128 -9.85 13.74 50.71
C ALA A 128 -9.08 12.48 50.27
N GLN A 129 -9.02 11.44 51.12
CA GLN A 129 -8.41 10.16 50.76
C GLN A 129 -9.19 9.46 49.64
N ALA A 130 -10.52 9.45 49.72
CA ALA A 130 -11.36 8.87 48.65
C ALA A 130 -11.17 9.60 47.30
N VAL A 131 -11.05 10.94 47.32
CA VAL A 131 -10.75 11.74 46.13
C VAL A 131 -9.35 11.40 45.58
N LEU A 132 -8.35 11.26 46.44
CA LEU A 132 -7.00 10.85 46.02
C LEU A 132 -7.01 9.49 45.35
N ASP A 133 -7.70 8.50 45.91
CA ASP A 133 -7.72 7.15 45.34
C ASP A 133 -8.46 7.10 44.00
N ALA A 134 -9.55 7.88 43.86
CA ALA A 134 -10.20 8.08 42.56
C ALA A 134 -9.27 8.74 41.54
N ALA A 135 -8.50 9.76 41.95
CA ALA A 135 -7.56 10.45 41.07
C ALA A 135 -6.39 9.54 40.65
N LYS A 136 -5.89 8.67 41.55
CA LYS A 136 -4.87 7.66 41.20
C LYS A 136 -5.38 6.70 40.13
N LEU A 137 -6.62 6.20 40.28
CA LEU A 137 -7.22 5.30 39.31
C LEU A 137 -7.40 5.99 37.94
N ALA A 138 -7.89 7.24 37.94
CA ALA A 138 -8.05 8.01 36.71
C ALA A 138 -6.71 8.26 36.00
N ALA A 139 -5.67 8.64 36.74
CA ALA A 139 -4.32 8.83 36.20
C ALA A 139 -3.75 7.52 35.63
N ALA A 140 -3.85 6.42 36.36
CA ALA A 140 -3.38 5.11 35.88
C ALA A 140 -4.11 4.66 34.61
N LYS A 141 -5.42 4.89 34.54
CA LYS A 141 -6.22 4.60 33.34
C LYS A 141 -5.80 5.47 32.16
N ALA A 142 -5.61 6.76 32.36
CA ALA A 142 -5.21 7.68 31.30
C ALA A 142 -3.83 7.34 30.71
N THR A 143 -2.84 7.02 31.57
CA THR A 143 -1.52 6.54 31.12
C THR A 143 -1.64 5.23 30.33
N ALA A 144 -2.42 4.26 30.82
CA ALA A 144 -2.62 2.99 30.11
C ALA A 144 -3.26 3.18 28.72
N GLU A 145 -4.21 4.11 28.57
CA GLU A 145 -4.83 4.42 27.29
C GLU A 145 -3.86 5.14 26.33
N ALA A 146 -3.03 6.06 26.84
CA ALA A 146 -2.00 6.73 26.06
C ALA A 146 -0.94 5.74 25.55
N ASP A 147 -0.47 4.84 26.42
CA ASP A 147 0.47 3.77 26.05
C ASP A 147 -0.13 2.82 25.01
N ALA A 148 -1.41 2.45 25.16
CA ALA A 148 -2.10 1.60 24.20
C ALA A 148 -2.21 2.27 22.81
N ALA A 149 -2.54 3.56 22.75
CA ALA A 149 -2.62 4.31 21.49
C ALA A 149 -1.24 4.41 20.81
N ALA A 150 -0.18 4.69 21.58
CA ALA A 150 1.19 4.75 21.06
C ALA A 150 1.63 3.39 20.52
N LYS A 151 1.31 2.30 21.22
CA LYS A 151 1.63 0.94 20.79
C LYS A 151 0.88 0.56 19.50
N ALA A 152 -0.40 0.91 19.39
CA ALA A 152 -1.18 0.64 18.19
C ALA A 152 -0.56 1.28 16.93
N VAL A 153 -0.04 2.51 17.03
CA VAL A 153 0.68 3.17 15.92
C VAL A 153 2.00 2.48 15.60
N GLN A 154 2.73 2.00 16.61
CA GLN A 154 3.96 1.23 16.37
C GLN A 154 3.69 -0.10 15.66
N ASP A 155 2.67 -0.85 16.12
CA ASP A 155 2.29 -2.13 15.53
C ASP A 155 1.79 -1.92 14.09
N LYS A 156 1.02 -0.86 13.83
CA LYS A 156 0.62 -0.46 12.49
C LYS A 156 1.82 -0.11 11.60
N ALA A 157 2.78 0.67 12.09
CA ALA A 157 3.97 1.01 11.30
C ALA A 157 4.79 -0.22 10.91
N ALA A 158 4.85 -1.23 11.78
CA ALA A 158 5.51 -2.51 11.49
C ALA A 158 4.76 -3.31 10.41
N ALA A 159 3.42 -3.34 10.48
CA ALA A 159 2.58 -3.98 9.46
C ALA A 159 2.69 -3.27 8.11
N ASP A 160 2.67 -1.94 8.09
CA ASP A 160 2.82 -1.14 6.87
C ASP A 160 4.20 -1.38 6.22
N LYS A 161 5.26 -1.50 7.02
CA LYS A 161 6.59 -1.88 6.52
C LYS A 161 6.58 -3.25 5.85
N ALA A 162 5.97 -4.25 6.47
CA ALA A 162 5.89 -5.59 5.90
C ALA A 162 5.13 -5.59 4.57
N ALA A 163 4.02 -4.84 4.48
CA ALA A 163 3.28 -4.67 3.24
C ALA A 163 4.12 -3.98 2.15
N GLY A 164 4.86 -2.93 2.50
CA GLY A 164 5.78 -2.26 1.57
C GLY A 164 6.91 -3.18 1.07
N GLU A 165 7.44 -4.05 1.93
CA GLU A 165 8.43 -5.07 1.55
C GLU A 165 7.84 -6.12 0.60
N GLU A 166 6.58 -6.51 0.79
CA GLU A 166 5.87 -7.41 -0.13
C GLU A 166 5.66 -6.78 -1.51
N ILE A 167 5.20 -5.52 -1.56
CA ILE A 167 5.04 -4.77 -2.81
C ILE A 167 6.37 -4.70 -3.57
N ALA A 168 7.46 -4.35 -2.88
CA ALA A 168 8.78 -4.29 -3.48
C ALA A 168 9.26 -5.65 -4.01
N ALA A 169 8.96 -6.75 -3.32
CA ALA A 169 9.29 -8.10 -3.78
C ALA A 169 8.51 -8.48 -5.04
N LYS A 170 7.20 -8.22 -5.08
CA LYS A 170 6.36 -8.47 -6.27
C LYS A 170 6.85 -7.67 -7.48
N ALA A 171 7.16 -6.39 -7.29
CA ALA A 171 7.70 -5.56 -8.37
C ALA A 171 9.05 -6.10 -8.90
N ALA A 172 9.91 -6.63 -8.02
CA ALA A 172 11.16 -7.25 -8.45
C ALA A 172 10.93 -8.53 -9.27
N ASP A 173 9.95 -9.36 -8.88
CA ASP A 173 9.56 -10.57 -9.60
C ASP A 173 8.96 -10.25 -10.98
N GLU A 174 8.12 -9.22 -11.09
CA GLU A 174 7.59 -8.72 -12.36
C GLU A 174 8.72 -8.26 -13.30
N VAL A 175 9.68 -7.49 -12.80
CA VAL A 175 10.84 -7.04 -13.58
C VAL A 175 11.69 -8.23 -14.04
N ALA A 176 11.89 -9.23 -13.19
CA ALA A 176 12.61 -10.44 -13.55
C ALA A 176 11.88 -11.23 -14.64
N ALA A 177 10.56 -11.40 -14.52
CA ALA A 177 9.73 -12.07 -15.52
C ALA A 177 9.72 -11.32 -16.86
N ALA A 178 9.65 -9.99 -16.84
CA ALA A 178 9.74 -9.16 -18.04
C ALA A 178 11.09 -9.31 -18.76
N LYS A 179 12.20 -9.31 -18.00
CA LYS A 179 13.55 -9.56 -18.57
C LYS A 179 13.66 -10.95 -19.20
N ALA A 180 13.11 -11.98 -18.55
CA ALA A 180 13.08 -13.33 -19.10
C ALA A 180 12.25 -13.42 -20.39
N LEU A 181 11.10 -12.73 -20.45
CA LEU A 181 10.27 -12.65 -21.64
C LEU A 181 11.03 -12.02 -22.83
N VAL A 182 11.72 -10.89 -22.60
CA VAL A 182 12.53 -10.21 -23.62
C VAL A 182 13.65 -11.13 -24.12
N ALA A 183 14.39 -11.77 -23.20
CA ALA A 183 15.46 -12.70 -23.56
C ALA A 183 14.94 -13.89 -24.39
N ALA A 184 13.78 -14.45 -24.03
CA ALA A 184 13.17 -15.54 -24.77
C ALA A 184 12.69 -15.12 -26.17
N GLN A 185 12.14 -13.90 -26.30
CA GLN A 185 11.78 -13.33 -27.60
C GLN A 185 13.01 -13.10 -28.49
N THR A 186 14.12 -12.59 -27.93
CA THR A 186 15.37 -12.44 -28.66
C THR A 186 15.91 -13.79 -29.13
N ALA A 187 15.93 -14.80 -28.24
CA ALA A 187 16.38 -16.15 -28.58
C ALA A 187 15.54 -16.78 -29.70
N LEU A 188 14.21 -16.63 -29.65
CA LEU A 188 13.33 -17.11 -30.71
C LEU A 188 13.57 -16.36 -32.03
N THR A 189 13.82 -15.06 -31.99
CA THR A 189 14.14 -14.25 -33.18
C THR A 189 15.42 -14.75 -33.83
N THR A 190 16.46 -15.01 -33.04
CA THR A 190 17.72 -15.59 -33.53
C THR A 190 17.52 -16.99 -34.11
N ALA A 191 16.79 -17.86 -33.41
CA ALA A 191 16.49 -19.21 -33.89
C ALA A 191 15.68 -19.18 -35.20
N ASN A 192 14.76 -18.23 -35.35
CA ASN A 192 13.99 -18.07 -36.59
C ASN A 192 14.85 -17.60 -37.77
N ALA A 193 15.83 -16.73 -37.51
CA ALA A 193 16.70 -16.18 -38.55
C ALA A 193 17.67 -17.23 -39.13
N SER A 194 18.25 -18.08 -38.29
CA SER A 194 19.34 -18.99 -38.72
C SER A 194 19.37 -20.36 -38.04
N GLY A 195 18.43 -20.67 -37.17
CA GLY A 195 18.39 -21.93 -36.42
C GLY A 195 17.74 -23.10 -37.18
N THR A 196 18.03 -24.30 -36.70
CA THR A 196 17.38 -25.55 -37.10
C THR A 196 15.93 -25.61 -36.62
N THR A 197 15.12 -26.50 -37.19
CA THR A 197 13.75 -26.75 -36.71
C THR A 197 13.71 -27.09 -35.21
N ALA A 198 14.67 -27.89 -34.73
CA ALA A 198 14.76 -28.25 -33.31
C ALA A 198 15.06 -27.04 -32.42
N GLU A 199 15.96 -26.16 -32.83
CA GLU A 199 16.30 -24.92 -32.11
C GLU A 199 15.12 -23.94 -32.07
N LYS A 200 14.36 -23.83 -33.17
CA LYS A 200 13.13 -23.02 -33.22
C LYS A 200 12.07 -23.55 -32.25
N THR A 201 11.86 -24.88 -32.24
CA THR A 201 10.90 -25.52 -31.31
C THR A 201 11.32 -25.33 -29.85
N ALA A 202 12.61 -25.48 -29.53
CA ALA A 202 13.12 -25.26 -28.18
C ALA A 202 12.97 -23.79 -27.74
N ALA A 203 13.33 -22.83 -28.61
CA ALA A 203 13.18 -21.41 -28.31
C ALA A 203 11.72 -20.99 -28.13
N GLN A 204 10.81 -21.58 -28.92
CA GLN A 204 9.37 -21.35 -28.77
C GLN A 204 8.86 -21.88 -27.41
N ALA A 205 9.28 -23.08 -26.99
CA ALA A 205 8.91 -23.62 -25.69
C ALA A 205 9.39 -22.74 -24.53
N VAL A 206 10.60 -22.18 -24.62
CA VAL A 206 11.14 -21.22 -23.65
C VAL A 206 10.32 -19.92 -23.63
N LEU A 207 9.92 -19.40 -24.79
CA LEU A 207 9.06 -18.22 -24.88
C LEU A 207 7.69 -18.46 -24.22
N ASP A 208 7.08 -19.61 -24.46
CA ASP A 208 5.76 -19.91 -23.89
C ASP A 208 5.83 -20.13 -22.37
N ALA A 209 6.91 -20.73 -21.87
CA ALA A 209 7.20 -20.78 -20.44
C ALA A 209 7.40 -19.39 -19.83
N ALA A 210 8.13 -18.49 -20.52
CA ALA A 210 8.35 -17.12 -20.06
C ALA A 210 7.04 -16.30 -20.05
N LYS A 211 6.16 -16.47 -21.05
CA LYS A 211 4.84 -15.85 -21.07
C LYS A 211 3.98 -16.29 -19.89
N LEU A 212 3.99 -17.59 -19.56
CA LEU A 212 3.24 -18.12 -18.43
C LEU A 212 3.78 -17.55 -17.10
N ALA A 213 5.10 -17.44 -16.95
CA ALA A 213 5.71 -16.85 -15.76
C ALA A 213 5.35 -15.36 -15.60
N ALA A 214 5.43 -14.58 -16.69
CA ALA A 214 5.02 -13.17 -16.69
C ALA A 214 3.53 -12.98 -16.40
N ALA A 215 2.67 -13.85 -16.93
CA ALA A 215 1.24 -13.82 -16.66
C ALA A 215 0.90 -14.15 -15.20
N LYS A 216 1.70 -15.00 -14.53
CA LYS A 216 1.54 -15.29 -13.10
C LYS A 216 1.99 -14.14 -12.22
N ALA A 217 3.17 -13.57 -12.51
CA ALA A 217 3.72 -12.45 -11.74
C ALA A 217 2.77 -11.24 -11.72
N THR A 218 2.06 -10.99 -12.83
CA THR A 218 1.08 -9.89 -12.98
C THR A 218 -0.34 -10.22 -12.48
N ALA A 219 -0.63 -11.48 -12.14
CA ALA A 219 -1.94 -11.89 -11.61
C ALA A 219 -1.97 -11.98 -10.08
N GLU A 220 -0.79 -12.03 -9.43
CA GLU A 220 -0.61 -12.07 -7.97
C GLU A 220 -0.26 -10.69 -7.37
N ALA A 221 -0.08 -9.69 -8.22
CA ALA A 221 0.07 -8.27 -7.89
C ALA A 221 -1.31 -7.59 -7.77
#